data_AF-A0A2N2G8F5-F1
#
_entry.id   AF-A0A2N2G8F5-F1
#
_cell.length_a   1.000
_cell.length_b   1.000
_cell.length_c   1.000
_cell.angle_alpha   90.00
_cell.angle_beta   90.00
_cell.angle_gamma   90.00
#
_symmetry.space_group_name_H-M   'P 1'
#
loop_
_entity.id
_entity.type
_entity.pdbx_description
1 polymer ?
#
loop_
_entity_poly.entity_id
_entity_poly.type
_entity_poly.pdbx_seq_one_letter_code
_entity_poly.pdbx_strand_id
1 'polypeptide(L)' 'MKSGNLDKAEGKLHEVKGAVKETAGKITDNPKLEAEGKVEKLAGKAQVKIGEVKKVLGK' A
#
# COMPACT_ATOMS: atom_id res chain seq x y z
N MET A 1 -6.05 22.67 -5.87
CA MET A 1 -5.91 21.30 -6.41
C MET A 1 -4.52 20.76 -6.09
N LYS A 2 -4.33 20.02 -4.98
CA LYS A 2 -3.03 19.44 -4.59
C LYS A 2 -3.11 18.01 -4.00
N SER A 3 -4.26 17.35 -4.04
CA SER A 3 -4.46 16.10 -3.28
C SER A 3 -4.09 14.84 -4.06
N GLY A 4 -4.45 14.73 -5.35
CA GLY A 4 -4.32 13.46 -6.08
C GLY A 4 -2.90 12.91 -6.30
N ASN A 5 -1.85 13.74 -6.17
CA ASN A 5 -0.47 13.27 -6.27
C ASN A 5 0.07 12.75 -4.93
N LEU A 6 -0.41 13.31 -3.81
CA LEU A 6 -0.04 12.89 -2.46
C LEU A 6 -0.68 11.54 -2.12
N ASP A 7 -1.98 11.36 -2.44
CA ASP A 7 -2.69 10.10 -2.23
C ASP A 7 -2.05 8.92 -2.97
N LYS A 8 -1.56 9.16 -4.20
CA LYS A 8 -0.88 8.14 -5.02
C LYS A 8 0.51 7.82 -4.48
N ALA A 9 1.20 8.82 -3.93
CA ALA A 9 2.49 8.64 -3.29
C ALA A 9 2.33 7.85 -1.98
N GLU A 10 1.39 8.22 -1.10
CA GLU A 10 1.09 7.51 0.14
C GLU A 10 0.71 6.05 -0.10
N GLY A 11 -0.18 5.77 -1.06
CA GLY A 11 -0.55 4.39 -1.39
C GLY A 11 0.64 3.55 -1.89
N LYS A 12 1.56 4.14 -2.66
CA LYS A 12 2.83 3.49 -3.05
C LYS A 12 3.75 3.27 -1.86
N LEU A 13 3.86 4.23 -0.95
CA LEU A 13 4.68 4.08 0.26
C LEU A 13 4.20 2.92 1.12
N HIS A 14 2.88 2.79 1.32
CA HIS A 14 2.28 1.65 2.03
C HIS A 14 2.53 0.32 1.31
N GLU A 15 2.46 0.29 -0.02
CA GLU A 15 2.77 -0.92 -0.80
C GLU A 15 4.23 -1.37 -0.60
N VAL A 16 5.17 -0.43 -0.69
CA VAL A 16 6.60 -0.70 -0.48
C VAL A 16 6.86 -1.14 0.95
N LYS A 17 6.29 -0.45 1.94
CA LYS A 17 6.46 -0.78 3.37
C LYS A 17 5.93 -2.18 3.69
N GLY A 18 4.76 -2.53 3.15
CA GLY A 18 4.18 -3.86 3.28
C GLY A 18 5.05 -4.94 2.63
N ALA A 19 5.60 -4.68 1.43
CA ALA A 19 6.52 -5.60 0.76
C ALA A 19 7.82 -5.82 1.56
N VAL A 20 8.36 -4.76 2.17
CA VAL A 20 9.55 -4.86 3.05
C VAL A 20 9.24 -5.69 4.28
N LYS A 21 8.12 -5.45 4.97
CA LYS A 21 7.70 -6.25 6.13
C LYS A 21 7.43 -7.72 5.76
N GLU A 22 6.81 -7.98 4.61
CA GLU A 22 6.57 -9.35 4.13
C GLU A 22 7.90 -10.08 3.91
N THR A 23 8.85 -9.42 3.23
CA THR A 23 10.17 -9.98 2.95
C THR A 23 10.99 -10.17 4.21
N ALA A 24 10.99 -9.19 5.12
CA ALA A 24 11.65 -9.29 6.40
C ALA A 24 11.03 -10.40 7.27
N GLY A 25 9.70 -10.56 7.24
CA GLY A 25 9.00 -11.64 7.93
C GLY A 25 9.42 -13.02 7.43
N LYS A 26 9.53 -13.19 6.11
CA LYS A 26 10.05 -14.42 5.50
C LYS A 26 11.51 -14.72 5.88
N ILE A 27 12.38 -13.71 5.84
CA ILE A 27 13.80 -13.87 6.16
C ILE A 27 14.00 -14.21 7.65
N THR A 28 13.17 -13.65 8.53
CA THR A 28 13.26 -13.83 9.98
C THR A 28 12.38 -14.96 10.52
N ASP A 29 11.72 -15.72 9.64
CA ASP A 29 10.74 -16.76 9.99
C ASP A 29 9.65 -16.26 10.96
N ASN A 30 9.21 -15.01 10.77
CA ASN A 30 8.23 -14.34 11.61
C ASN A 30 6.88 -14.24 10.89
N PRO A 31 5.92 -15.15 11.18
CA PRO A 31 4.63 -15.19 10.50
C PRO A 31 3.76 -13.95 10.77
N LYS A 32 3.93 -13.31 11.94
CA LYS A 32 3.22 -12.08 12.26
C LYS A 32 3.69 -10.93 11.37
N LEU A 33 5.00 -10.77 11.22
CA LEU A 33 5.58 -9.72 10.39
C LEU A 33 5.25 -9.94 8.90
N GLU A 34 5.24 -11.20 8.43
CA GLU A 34 4.80 -11.54 7.08
C GLU A 34 3.34 -11.12 6.84
N ALA A 35 2.46 -11.49 7.77
CA ALA A 35 1.03 -11.18 7.69
C ALA A 35 0.77 -9.67 7.70
N GLU A 36 1.42 -8.93 8.60
CA GLU A 36 1.33 -7.46 8.64
C GLU A 36 1.80 -6.83 7.33
N GLY A 37 2.88 -7.36 6.73
CA GLY A 37 3.36 -6.91 5.42
C GLY A 37 2.37 -7.14 4.29
N LYS A 38 1.76 -8.34 4.22
CA LYS A 38 0.70 -8.65 3.24
C LYS A 38 -0.50 -7.72 3.39
N VAL A 39 -0.98 -7.51 4.61
CA VAL A 39 -2.13 -6.64 4.88
C VAL A 39 -1.84 -5.20 4.48
N GLU A 40 -0.69 -4.66 4.88
CA GLU A 40 -0.29 -3.28 4.57
C GLU A 40 -0.11 -3.06 3.06
N LYS A 41 0.45 -4.05 2.36
CA LYS A 41 0.59 -4.04 0.89
C LYS A 41 -0.76 -4.05 0.18
N LEU A 42 -1.70 -4.87 0.63
CA LEU A 42 -3.06 -4.93 0.08
C LEU A 42 -3.83 -3.63 0.33
N ALA A 43 -3.72 -3.06 1.52
CA ALA A 43 -4.33 -1.78 1.86
C ALA A 43 -3.80 -0.64 0.99
N GLY A 44 -2.48 -0.55 0.80
CA GLY A 44 -1.85 0.44 -0.10
C GLY A 44 -2.35 0.33 -1.53
N LYS A 45 -2.42 -0.90 -2.08
CA LYS A 45 -2.98 -1.15 -3.42
C LYS A 45 -4.44 -0.77 -3.54
N ALA A 46 -5.25 -1.07 -2.53
CA ALA A 46 -6.66 -0.71 -2.49
C ALA A 46 -6.84 0.83 -2.48
N GLN A 47 -6.05 1.54 -1.68
CA GLN A 47 -6.07 3.00 -1.62
C GLN A 47 -5.68 3.64 -2.96
N VAL A 48 -4.64 3.13 -3.64
CA VAL A 48 -4.26 3.60 -4.97
C VAL A 48 -5.40 3.40 -5.96
N LYS A 49 -5.99 2.20 -6.03
CA LYS A 49 -7.11 1.91 -6.93
C LYS A 49 -8.32 2.78 -6.66
N ILE A 50 -8.70 2.96 -5.39
CA ILE A 50 -9.82 3.83 -5.00
C ILE A 50 -9.53 5.28 -5.38
N GLY A 51 -8.30 5.76 -5.16
CA GLY A 51 -7.87 7.10 -5.57
C GLY A 51 -7.91 7.30 -7.08
N GLU A 52 -7.49 6.30 -7.87
CA GLU A 52 -7.58 6.32 -9.33
C GLU A 52 -9.02 6.30 -9.81
N VAL A 53 -9.87 5.45 -9.25
CA VAL A 53 -11.31 5.39 -9.58
C VAL A 53 -12.01 6.70 -9.24
N LYS A 54 -11.72 7.31 -8.09
CA LYS A 54 -12.21 8.66 -7.75
C LYS A 54 -11.71 9.73 -8.71
N LYS A 55 -10.47 9.64 -9.19
CA LYS A 55 -9.90 10.57 -10.18
C LYS A 55 -10.55 10.42 -11.56
N VAL A 56 -10.96 9.21 -11.94
CA VAL A 56 -11.60 8.93 -13.24
C VAL A 56 -13.10 9.24 -13.22
N LEU A 57 -13.79 8.93 -12.12
CA LEU A 57 -15.22 9.24 -11.94
C LEU A 57 -15.46 10.70 -11.56
N GLY A 58 -14.49 11.35 -10.92
CA GLY A 58 -14.50 12.76 -10.58
C GLY A 58 -13.93 13.63 -11.70
N LYS A 59 -14.82 14.07 -12.59
CA LYS A 59 -14.78 15.46 -13.06
C LYS A 59 -15.23 16.37 -11.92
#